data_AF-A0A7J7PJ14-F1
#
_entry.id   AF-A0A7J7PJ14-F1
#
_cell.length_a   1.000
_cell.length_b   1.000
_cell.length_c   1.000
_cell.angle_alpha   90.00
_cell.angle_beta   90.00
_cell.angle_gamma   90.00
#
_symmetry.space_group_name_H-M   'P 1'
#
loop_
_entity.id
_entity.type
_entity.pdbx_description
1 polymer ?
#
loop_
_entity_poly.entity_id
_entity_poly.type
_entity_poly.pdbx_seq_one_letter_code
_entity_poly.pdbx_strand_id
1 'polypeptide(L)'
;MSTSSKERKGQFVAGDELCYVDLALFSCLSLFRSGWMAGLPRDILSAYPTLAAFRCAVAAAPAVAAYYAKESDKVRLAGFRPDADAQAPA
;
A
#
# COMPACT_ATOMS: atom_id res chain seq x y z
N MET A 1 -32.95 5.23 -10.98
CA MET A 1 -31.51 5.23 -11.30
C MET A 1 -30.81 4.30 -10.30
N SER A 2 -30.68 3.01 -10.64
CA SER A 2 -29.89 2.07 -9.83
C SER A 2 -28.42 2.20 -10.24
N THR A 3 -27.59 2.79 -9.40
CA THR A 3 -26.14 2.70 -9.51
C THR A 3 -25.73 1.29 -9.07
N SER A 4 -25.73 0.36 -10.02
CA SER A 4 -25.11 -0.96 -9.84
C SER A 4 -23.60 -0.73 -9.71
N SER A 5 -23.12 -0.74 -8.46
CA SER A 5 -21.70 -0.72 -8.17
C SER A 5 -21.13 -2.07 -8.60
N LYS A 6 -20.60 -2.14 -9.84
CA LYS A 6 -19.84 -3.29 -10.30
C LYS A 6 -18.63 -3.43 -9.39
N GLU A 7 -18.64 -4.43 -8.50
CA GLU A 7 -17.42 -4.85 -7.82
C GLU A 7 -16.37 -5.16 -8.90
N ARG A 8 -15.34 -4.32 -8.97
CA ARG A 8 -14.19 -4.56 -9.84
C ARG A 8 -13.38 -5.65 -9.14
N LYS A 9 -13.49 -6.89 -9.63
CA LYS A 9 -12.54 -7.95 -9.27
C LYS A 9 -11.18 -7.53 -9.82
N GLY A 10 -10.20 -7.40 -8.93
CA GLY A 10 -8.84 -6.98 -9.24
C GLY A 10 -8.05 -6.80 -7.94
N GLN A 11 -6.75 -7.12 -7.96
CA GLN A 11 -5.87 -6.94 -6.80
C GLN A 11 -5.63 -5.44 -6.50
N PHE A 12 -5.94 -4.56 -7.45
CA PHE A 12 -5.72 -3.12 -7.38
C PHE A 12 -7.05 -2.34 -7.44
N VAL A 13 -7.04 -1.09 -6.97
CA VAL A 13 -8.24 -0.24 -6.85
C VAL A 13 -8.85 0.07 -8.21
N ALA A 14 -8.01 0.22 -9.24
CA ALA A 14 -8.48 0.52 -10.59
C ALA A 14 -8.76 -0.72 -11.45
N GLY A 15 -8.47 -1.94 -10.99
CA GLY A 15 -8.67 -3.17 -11.76
C GLY A 15 -7.53 -4.18 -11.58
N ASP A 16 -7.19 -4.89 -12.65
CA ASP A 16 -6.24 -6.00 -12.62
C ASP A 16 -4.76 -5.55 -12.69
N GLU A 17 -4.50 -4.35 -13.20
CA GLU A 17 -3.16 -3.80 -13.37
C GLU A 17 -2.87 -2.65 -12.40
N LEU A 18 -1.60 -2.54 -11.98
CA LEU A 18 -1.12 -1.44 -11.15
C LEU A 18 -1.21 -0.13 -11.94
N CYS A 19 -1.99 0.84 -11.45
CA CYS A 19 -2.12 2.14 -12.09
C CYS A 19 -1.66 3.29 -11.17
N TYR A 20 -1.71 4.52 -11.69
CA TYR A 20 -1.32 5.73 -10.94
C TYR A 20 -2.10 5.92 -9.63
N VAL A 21 -3.39 5.59 -9.61
CA VAL A 21 -4.23 5.69 -8.41
C VAL A 21 -3.72 4.75 -7.32
N ASP A 22 -3.25 3.56 -7.70
CA ASP A 22 -2.70 2.59 -6.76
C ASP A 22 -1.39 3.07 -6.14
N LEU A 23 -0.53 3.72 -6.93
CA LEU A 23 0.71 4.33 -6.45
C LEU A 23 0.45 5.51 -5.52
N ALA A 24 -0.55 6.35 -5.82
CA ALA A 24 -0.94 7.45 -4.96
C ALA A 24 -1.49 6.94 -3.62
N LEU A 25 -2.36 5.93 -3.65
CA LEU A 25 -2.90 5.32 -2.45
C LEU A 25 -1.81 4.62 -1.63
N PHE A 26 -0.95 3.84 -2.28
CA PHE A 26 0.22 3.23 -1.66
C PHE A 26 1.11 4.27 -0.97
N SER A 27 1.34 5.42 -1.59
CA SER A 27 2.17 6.49 -1.03
C SER A 27 1.56 7.09 0.23
N CYS A 28 0.25 7.36 0.23
CA CYS A 28 -0.48 7.82 1.41
C CYS A 28 -0.43 6.79 2.56
N LEU A 29 -0.74 5.52 2.27
CA LEU A 29 -0.75 4.45 3.27
C LEU A 29 0.65 4.19 3.86
N SER A 30 1.69 4.27 3.02
CA SER A 30 3.08 4.11 3.44
C SER A 30 3.56 5.28 4.29
N LEU A 31 3.12 6.51 3.99
CA LEU A 31 3.39 7.68 4.81
C LEU A 31 2.74 7.57 6.19
N PHE A 32 1.49 7.08 6.24
CA PHE A 32 0.76 6.88 7.51
C PHE A 32 1.48 5.87 8.40
N ARG A 33 1.98 4.78 7.80
CA ARG A 33 2.75 3.75 8.50
C ARG A 33 4.16 4.19 8.91
N SER A 34 4.79 5.10 8.17
CA SER A 34 6.18 5.51 8.40
C SER A 34 6.44 6.13 9.79
N GLY A 35 5.40 6.60 10.47
CA GLY A 35 5.52 7.32 11.75
C GLY A 35 6.10 8.73 11.59
N TRP A 36 6.08 9.29 10.38
CA TRP A 36 6.49 10.67 10.10
C TRP A 36 5.49 11.70 10.63
N MET A 37 4.19 11.38 10.65
CA MET A 37 3.17 12.27 11.20
C MET A 37 3.02 12.08 12.70
N ALA A 38 3.29 13.15 13.45
CA ALA A 38 3.04 13.20 14.88
C ALA A 38 1.54 13.01 15.16
N GLY A 39 1.21 12.11 16.10
CA GLY A 39 -0.18 11.80 16.47
C GLY A 39 -0.81 10.63 15.70
N LEU A 40 -0.15 10.09 14.68
CA LEU A 40 -0.62 8.89 13.97
C LEU A 40 0.14 7.63 14.42
N PRO A 41 -0.56 6.58 14.90
CA PRO A 41 0.07 5.31 15.23
C PRO A 41 0.66 4.61 13.98
N ARG A 42 1.83 3.97 14.11
CA ARG A 42 2.47 3.24 12.99
C ARG A 42 1.73 1.98 12.57
N ASP A 43 0.87 1.49 13.44
CA ASP A 43 0.01 0.33 13.31
C ASP A 43 -1.43 0.72 12.90
N ILE A 44 -1.65 1.94 12.41
CA ILE A 44 -3.00 2.40 11.99
C ILE A 44 -3.66 1.49 10.94
N LEU A 45 -2.86 0.80 10.12
CA LEU A 45 -3.37 -0.13 9.12
C LEU A 45 -3.75 -1.50 9.68
N SER A 46 -3.41 -1.81 10.94
CA SER A 46 -3.78 -3.07 11.60
C SER A 46 -5.29 -3.23 11.73
N ALA A 47 -6.04 -2.14 11.83
CA ALA A 47 -7.51 -2.14 11.83
C ALA A 47 -8.12 -2.39 10.44
N TYR A 48 -7.31 -2.31 9.37
CA TYR A 48 -7.76 -2.38 7.97
C TYR A 48 -6.93 -3.40 7.17
N PRO A 49 -7.12 -4.71 7.42
CA PRO A 49 -6.27 -5.75 6.85
C PRO A 49 -6.26 -5.75 5.32
N THR A 50 -7.38 -5.42 4.66
CA THR A 50 -7.46 -5.30 3.20
C THR A 50 -6.54 -4.19 2.66
N LEU A 51 -6.48 -3.04 3.34
CA LEU A 51 -5.60 -1.93 2.94
C LEU A 51 -4.14 -2.26 3.20
N ALA A 52 -3.84 -2.97 4.31
CA ALA A 52 -2.50 -3.45 4.59
C ALA A 52 -2.00 -4.43 3.52
N ALA A 53 -2.85 -5.39 3.12
CA ALA A 53 -2.55 -6.35 2.06
C ALA A 53 -2.35 -5.65 0.70
N PHE A 54 -3.24 -4.71 0.34
CA PHE A 54 -3.10 -3.89 -0.86
C PHE A 54 -1.76 -3.13 -0.89
N ARG A 55 -1.41 -2.45 0.21
CA ARG A 55 -0.14 -1.72 0.33
C ARG A 55 1.04 -2.64 0.10
N CYS A 56 1.01 -3.85 0.67
CA CYS A 56 2.09 -4.82 0.51
C CYS A 56 2.17 -5.40 -0.90
N ALA A 57 1.03 -5.63 -1.56
CA ALA A 57 0.99 -6.01 -2.97
C ALA A 57 1.65 -4.96 -3.87
N VAL A 58 1.34 -3.67 -3.67
CA VAL A 58 1.99 -2.57 -4.41
C VAL A 58 3.47 -2.46 -4.06
N ALA A 59 3.85 -2.60 -2.78
CA ALA A 59 5.25 -2.57 -2.35
C ALA A 59 6.10 -3.69 -2.97
N ALA A 60 5.50 -4.85 -3.20
CA ALA A 60 6.15 -6.01 -3.80
C ALA A 60 6.26 -5.94 -5.34
N ALA A 61 5.58 -4.98 -5.98
CA ALA A 61 5.68 -4.81 -7.43
C ALA A 61 7.13 -4.51 -7.84
N PRO A 62 7.70 -5.18 -8.86
CA PRO A 62 9.15 -5.13 -9.15
C PRO A 62 9.71 -3.72 -9.31
N ALA A 63 9.00 -2.83 -10.01
CA ALA A 63 9.42 -1.45 -10.22
C ALA A 63 9.40 -0.63 -8.91
N VAL A 64 8.38 -0.86 -8.07
CA VAL A 64 8.22 -0.19 -6.77
C VAL A 64 9.31 -0.66 -5.80
N ALA A 65 9.49 -1.97 -5.69
CA ALA A 65 10.53 -2.58 -4.86
C ALA A 65 11.93 -2.11 -5.27
N ALA A 66 12.24 -2.10 -6.58
CA ALA A 66 13.53 -1.65 -7.09
C ALA A 66 13.78 -0.16 -6.84
N TYR A 67 12.74 0.67 -6.83
CA TYR A 67 12.85 2.09 -6.49
C TYR A 67 13.17 2.27 -4.99
N TYR A 68 12.35 1.71 -4.10
CA TYR A 68 12.51 1.86 -2.64
C TYR A 68 13.68 1.06 -2.03
N ALA A 69 14.29 0.14 -2.79
CA ALA A 69 15.54 -0.51 -2.39
C ALA A 69 16.74 0.45 -2.42
N LYS A 70 16.72 1.46 -3.30
CA LYS A 70 17.80 2.45 -3.45
C LYS A 70 17.71 3.59 -2.44
N GLU A 71 16.53 3.80 -1.88
CA GLU A 71 16.23 4.87 -0.95
C GLU A 71 16.72 4.52 0.47
N SER A 72 17.26 5.52 1.17
CA SER A 72 17.90 5.36 2.48
C SER A 72 17.34 6.27 3.57
N ASP A 73 16.34 7.09 3.26
CA ASP A 73 15.73 7.96 4.26
C ASP A 73 14.85 7.17 5.24
N LYS A 74 14.76 7.68 6.47
CA LYS A 74 14.06 7.01 7.57
C LYS A 74 12.58 6.75 7.27
N VAL A 75 11.93 7.61 6.47
CA VAL A 75 10.50 7.51 6.16
C VAL A 75 10.26 6.38 5.17
N ARG A 76 11.04 6.32 4.09
CA ARG A 76 10.96 5.27 3.07
C ARG A 76 11.38 3.91 3.62
N LEU A 77 12.41 3.86 4.46
CA LEU A 77 12.83 2.63 5.14
C LEU A 77 11.75 2.07 6.06
N ALA A 78 11.03 2.93 6.79
CA ALA A 78 10.01 2.52 7.75
C ALA A 78 8.64 2.23 7.14
N GLY A 79 8.27 2.96 6.08
CA GLY A 79 6.88 2.98 5.58
C GLY A 79 6.65 2.36 4.21
N PHE A 80 7.66 2.26 3.33
CA PHE A 80 7.47 1.98 1.90
C PHE A 80 7.94 0.60 1.46
N ARG A 81 8.38 -0.22 2.41
CA ARG A 81 8.75 -1.63 2.17
C ARG A 81 7.58 -2.55 2.52
N PRO A 82 7.55 -3.78 1.96
CA PRO A 82 6.63 -4.81 2.40
C PRO A 82 6.79 -5.06 3.89
N ASP A 83 5.68 -5.33 4.58
CA ASP A 83 5.74 -5.73 5.98
C ASP A 83 6.27 -7.16 6.07
N ALA A 84 7.11 -7.44 7.07
CA ALA A 84 7.68 -8.79 7.27
C ALA A 84 6.59 -9.87 7.44
N ASP A 85 5.41 -9.48 7.92
CA ASP A 85 4.26 -10.37 8.19
C ASP A 85 3.14 -10.26 7.15
N ALA A 86 3.33 -9.51 6.06
CA ALA A 86 2.31 -9.38 5.02
C ALA A 86 2.34 -10.60 4.08
N GLN A 87 1.67 -11.66 4.51
CA GLN A 87 1.38 -12.79 3.64
C GLN A 87 0.56 -12.30 2.44
N ALA A 88 1.04 -12.60 1.22
CA ALA A 88 0.33 -12.32 -0.01
C ALA A 88 -1.08 -12.96 0.02
N PRO A 89 -2.12 -12.28 -0.51
CA PRO A 89 -3.42 -12.90 -0.65
C PRO A 89 -3.32 -14.12 -1.58
N ALA A 90 -3.92 -15.22 -1.15
CA ALA A 90 -4.03 -16.47 -1.91
C ALA A 90 -4.95 -16.35 -3.12
#